data_AF-A0AAE8QIK8-F1
#
_entry.id   AF-A0AAE8QIK8-F1
#
_cell.length_a   1.000
_cell.length_b   1.000
_cell.length_c   1.000
_cell.angle_alpha   90.00
_cell.angle_beta   90.00
_cell.angle_gamma   90.00
#
_symmetry.space_group_name_H-M   'P 1'
#
loop_
_entity.id
_entity.type
_entity.pdbx_description
1 polymer ?
#
loop_
_entity_poly.entity_id
_entity_poly.type
_entity_poly.pdbx_seq_one_letter_code
_entity_poly.pdbx_strand_id
1 'polypeptide(L)'
;MVKVIYDFKNIEDFESYLRLLIENLDKYLIRYKSYHREIKKLCLEKYQEIEPEAKDINSDILLKMIISDNYIDTRENFSPITYKKYGKYKDMVTYVQLKILNIIGDRTKEAASYYKFRDAVKKYNNNFEPKILLDELTQDINEKLNGCYRSRNYLAHTGDSVFISQIEYRRKQAEEWKEQSGLDFEKIKKDKIIVNKYDYVDIEWLFELLIIYERAIPIYISLHQQMRRDLNKISGRKIEIMQFPSKTLPFDFAVISKHSWDMQFKSKKK
;
A
#
# COMPACT_ATOMS: atom_id res chain seq x y z
N MET A 1 19.14 22.09 -17.91
CA MET A 1 17.86 21.38 -17.68
C MET A 1 17.98 20.63 -16.36
N VAL A 2 17.13 20.88 -15.37
CA VAL A 2 17.24 20.18 -14.07
C VAL A 2 16.78 18.74 -14.26
N LYS A 3 17.61 17.78 -13.85
CA LYS A 3 17.33 16.35 -14.03
C LYS A 3 16.32 15.90 -12.98
N VAL A 4 15.12 15.56 -13.44
CA VAL A 4 14.03 14.99 -12.62
C VAL A 4 14.06 13.45 -12.65
N ILE A 5 14.86 12.87 -13.54
CA ILE A 5 15.05 11.43 -13.70
C ILE A 5 16.45 11.08 -13.23
N TYR A 6 16.56 10.00 -12.45
CA TYR A 6 17.85 9.48 -12.01
C TYR A 6 18.67 9.03 -13.22
N ASP A 7 19.92 9.47 -13.27
CA ASP A 7 20.83 9.23 -14.40
C ASP A 7 21.76 8.08 -14.05
N PHE A 8 21.67 6.98 -14.82
CA PHE A 8 22.48 5.78 -14.60
C PHE A 8 23.65 5.80 -15.58
N LYS A 9 24.81 6.28 -15.14
CA LYS A 9 26.00 6.39 -15.99
C LYS A 9 26.99 5.25 -15.77
N ASN A 10 27.07 4.74 -14.55
CA ASN A 10 28.01 3.70 -14.16
C ASN A 10 27.37 2.74 -13.15
N ILE A 11 28.11 1.70 -12.75
CA ILE A 11 27.64 0.67 -11.82
C ILE A 11 27.38 1.27 -10.43
N GLU A 12 28.18 2.25 -10.00
CA GLU A 12 28.02 2.94 -8.72
C GLU A 12 26.65 3.64 -8.62
N ASP A 13 26.17 4.24 -9.71
CA ASP A 13 24.85 4.86 -9.77
C ASP A 13 23.72 3.84 -9.50
N PHE A 14 23.84 2.63 -10.06
CA PHE A 14 22.90 1.52 -9.82
C PHE A 14 22.94 1.03 -8.37
N GLU A 15 24.14 0.90 -7.82
CA GLU A 15 24.33 0.51 -6.43
C GLU A 15 23.69 1.53 -5.48
N SER A 16 24.01 2.81 -5.63
CA SER A 16 23.46 3.90 -4.82
C SER A 16 21.94 3.99 -4.92
N TYR A 17 21.39 3.85 -6.12
CA TYR A 17 19.95 3.86 -6.34
C TYR A 17 19.25 2.71 -5.61
N LEU A 18 19.76 1.48 -5.76
CA LEU A 18 19.17 0.30 -5.12
C LEU A 18 19.30 0.36 -3.59
N ARG A 19 20.41 0.88 -3.06
CA ARG A 19 20.58 1.15 -1.62
C ARG A 19 19.50 2.08 -1.08
N LEU A 20 19.24 3.18 -1.76
CA LEU A 20 18.20 4.13 -1.35
C LEU A 20 16.79 3.53 -1.44
N LEU A 21 16.50 2.69 -2.44
CA LEU A 21 15.23 1.97 -2.50
C LEU A 21 15.06 1.02 -1.32
N ILE A 22 16.09 0.23 -1.00
CA ILE A 22 16.09 -0.70 0.13
C ILE A 22 15.91 0.06 1.45
N GLU A 23 16.68 1.12 1.67
CA GLU A 23 16.59 1.94 2.88
C GLU A 23 15.17 2.50 3.09
N ASN A 24 14.57 3.07 2.03
CA ASN A 24 13.22 3.61 2.12
C ASN A 24 12.18 2.51 2.30
N LEU A 25 12.32 1.39 1.60
CA LEU A 25 11.41 0.25 1.76
C LEU A 25 11.43 -0.27 3.20
N ASP A 26 12.61 -0.44 3.80
CA ASP A 26 12.73 -0.90 5.18
C ASP A 26 12.05 0.06 6.17
N LYS A 27 12.23 1.38 6.02
CA LYS A 27 11.53 2.38 6.85
C LYS A 27 10.02 2.22 6.78
N TYR A 28 9.47 2.01 5.59
CA TYR A 28 8.03 1.81 5.42
C TYR A 28 7.56 0.44 5.91
N LEU A 29 8.34 -0.64 5.72
CA LEU A 29 8.01 -1.97 6.25
C LEU A 29 7.99 -2.00 7.78
N ILE A 30 8.89 -1.27 8.45
CA ILE A 30 8.88 -1.11 9.91
C ILE A 30 7.59 -0.43 10.36
N ARG A 31 7.21 0.69 9.72
CA ARG A 31 5.95 1.39 10.01
C ARG A 31 4.73 0.52 9.75
N TYR A 32 4.72 -0.21 8.63
CA TYR A 32 3.63 -1.11 8.23
C TYR A 32 3.42 -2.21 9.29
N LYS A 33 4.51 -2.83 9.77
CA LYS A 33 4.48 -3.79 10.88
C LYS A 33 3.97 -3.17 12.19
N SER A 34 4.35 -1.93 12.50
CA SER A 34 3.85 -1.24 13.70
C SER A 34 2.33 -1.06 13.64
N TYR A 35 1.82 -0.54 12.51
CA TYR A 35 0.39 -0.28 12.35
C TYR A 35 -0.42 -1.58 12.35
N HIS A 36 0.12 -2.65 11.79
CA HIS A 36 -0.49 -3.97 11.89
C HIS A 36 -0.61 -4.47 13.33
N ARG A 37 0.39 -4.27 14.19
CA ARG A 37 0.26 -4.67 15.60
C ARG A 37 -0.89 -3.94 16.28
N GLU A 38 -1.08 -2.65 15.98
CA GLU A 38 -2.21 -1.87 16.51
C GLU A 38 -3.56 -2.38 15.99
N ILE A 39 -3.64 -2.69 14.70
CA ILE A 39 -4.86 -3.23 14.07
C ILE A 39 -5.17 -4.62 14.60
N LYS A 40 -4.17 -5.50 14.66
CA LYS A 40 -4.31 -6.86 15.19
C LYS A 40 -4.77 -6.82 16.65
N LYS A 41 -4.23 -5.92 17.46
CA LYS A 41 -4.71 -5.70 18.83
C LYS A 41 -6.19 -5.30 18.84
N LEU A 42 -6.58 -4.34 18.00
CA LEU A 42 -7.98 -3.91 17.93
C LEU A 42 -8.92 -5.01 17.41
N CYS A 43 -8.49 -5.82 16.44
CA CYS A 43 -9.24 -6.99 15.98
C CYS A 43 -9.40 -8.02 17.09
N LEU A 44 -8.35 -8.25 17.90
CA LEU A 44 -8.39 -9.19 19.02
C LEU A 44 -9.35 -8.70 20.10
N GLU A 45 -9.26 -7.42 20.49
CA GLU A 45 -10.18 -6.80 21.44
C GLU A 45 -11.64 -6.98 20.99
N LYS A 46 -11.91 -6.81 19.69
CA LYS A 46 -13.24 -7.02 19.12
C LYS A 46 -13.66 -8.48 19.12
N TYR A 47 -12.77 -9.37 18.69
CA TYR A 47 -13.03 -10.81 18.65
C TYR A 47 -13.32 -11.37 20.06
N GLN A 48 -12.66 -10.83 21.09
CA GLN A 48 -12.91 -11.19 22.49
C GLN A 48 -14.31 -10.83 23.01
N GLU A 49 -15.07 -9.98 22.30
CA GLU A 49 -16.48 -9.71 22.66
C GLU A 49 -17.37 -10.94 22.44
N ILE A 50 -16.98 -11.83 21.51
CA ILE A 50 -17.67 -13.10 21.24
C ILE A 50 -16.89 -14.32 21.73
N GLU A 51 -15.57 -14.23 21.83
CA GLU A 51 -14.67 -15.31 22.24
C GLU A 51 -13.70 -14.81 23.34
N PRO A 52 -14.16 -14.65 24.60
CA PRO A 52 -13.40 -13.96 25.66
C PRO A 52 -12.02 -14.55 25.97
N GLU A 53 -11.87 -15.86 25.77
CA GLU A 53 -10.62 -16.59 26.04
C GLU A 53 -9.62 -16.52 24.88
N ALA A 54 -9.96 -15.84 23.78
CA ALA A 54 -9.08 -15.70 22.62
C ALA A 54 -7.79 -14.95 22.99
N LYS A 55 -6.65 -15.56 22.67
CA LYS A 55 -5.31 -14.98 22.93
C LYS A 55 -4.64 -14.43 21.68
N ASP A 56 -5.16 -14.77 20.51
CA ASP A 56 -4.62 -14.34 19.23
C ASP A 56 -5.72 -14.19 18.18
N ILE A 57 -5.42 -13.41 17.14
CA ILE A 57 -6.28 -13.21 15.98
C ILE A 57 -5.41 -13.13 14.73
N ASN A 58 -5.90 -13.73 13.63
CA ASN A 58 -5.26 -13.68 12.32
C ASN A 58 -6.33 -13.82 11.23
N SER A 59 -5.93 -13.68 9.97
CA SER A 59 -6.83 -13.76 8.83
C SER A 59 -7.56 -15.09 8.71
N ASP A 60 -6.93 -16.22 9.03
CA ASP A 60 -7.58 -17.53 8.96
C ASP A 60 -8.71 -17.66 9.99
N ILE A 61 -8.49 -17.19 11.22
CA ILE A 61 -9.53 -17.17 12.27
C ILE A 61 -10.69 -16.28 11.82
N LEU A 62 -10.40 -15.08 11.33
CA LEU A 62 -11.44 -14.15 10.87
C LEU A 62 -12.23 -14.70 9.69
N LEU A 63 -11.57 -15.30 8.70
CA LEU A 63 -12.24 -15.87 7.53
C LEU A 63 -13.13 -17.07 7.92
N LYS A 64 -12.68 -17.92 8.84
CA LYS A 64 -13.50 -19.03 9.35
C LYS A 64 -14.75 -18.53 10.07
N MET A 65 -14.62 -17.48 10.87
CA MET A 65 -15.75 -16.85 11.55
C MET A 65 -16.72 -16.19 10.57
N ILE A 66 -16.24 -15.46 9.57
CA ILE A 66 -17.10 -14.75 8.61
C ILE A 66 -17.91 -15.72 7.73
N ILE A 67 -17.37 -16.91 7.45
CA ILE A 67 -18.00 -17.93 6.60
C ILE A 67 -18.91 -18.87 7.41
N SER A 68 -18.90 -18.81 8.75
CA SER A 68 -19.73 -19.70 9.55
C SER A 68 -21.23 -19.39 9.39
N ASP A 69 -22.07 -20.43 9.46
CA ASP A 69 -23.51 -20.30 9.25
C ASP A 69 -24.17 -19.37 10.29
N ASN A 70 -23.59 -19.26 11.49
CA ASN A 70 -24.04 -18.39 12.57
C ASN A 70 -23.39 -17.00 12.56
N TYR A 71 -22.67 -16.61 11.49
CA TYR A 71 -21.97 -15.33 11.46
C TYR A 71 -22.93 -14.15 11.64
N ILE A 72 -24.11 -14.19 11.00
CA ILE A 72 -25.09 -13.10 11.09
C ILE A 72 -25.52 -12.85 12.55
N ASP A 73 -25.81 -13.92 13.30
CA ASP A 73 -26.22 -13.81 14.71
C ASP A 73 -25.06 -13.32 15.59
N THR A 74 -23.86 -13.87 15.38
CA THR A 74 -22.66 -13.47 16.14
C THR A 74 -22.21 -12.04 15.82
N ARG A 75 -22.46 -11.56 14.61
CA ARG A 75 -22.11 -10.21 14.16
C ARG A 75 -22.82 -9.14 14.96
N GLU A 76 -24.06 -9.39 15.39
CA GLU A 76 -24.83 -8.45 16.21
C GLU A 76 -24.24 -8.24 17.61
N ASN A 77 -23.41 -9.18 18.09
CA ASN A 77 -22.77 -9.10 19.40
C ASN A 77 -21.54 -8.19 19.42
N PHE A 78 -21.03 -7.73 18.26
CA PHE A 78 -19.94 -6.77 18.23
C PHE A 78 -20.44 -5.37 18.52
N SER A 79 -19.85 -4.73 19.52
CA SER A 79 -20.06 -3.31 19.75
C SER A 79 -19.51 -2.48 18.56
N PRO A 80 -20.24 -1.44 18.13
CA PRO A 80 -19.94 -0.74 16.89
C PRO A 80 -18.62 0.05 17.00
N ILE A 81 -17.91 0.15 15.87
CA ILE A 81 -16.67 0.93 15.77
C ILE A 81 -16.98 2.27 15.14
N THR A 82 -16.53 3.36 15.74
CA THR A 82 -16.75 4.68 15.15
C THR A 82 -16.03 4.82 13.81
N TYR A 83 -16.71 5.43 12.83
CA TYR A 83 -16.16 5.66 11.49
C TYR A 83 -14.82 6.40 11.55
N LYS A 84 -14.68 7.37 12.46
CA LYS A 84 -13.43 8.10 12.69
C LYS A 84 -12.29 7.20 13.18
N LYS A 85 -12.56 6.27 14.09
CA LYS A 85 -11.53 5.34 14.61
C LYS A 85 -11.07 4.40 13.50
N TYR A 86 -12.01 3.83 12.74
CA TYR A 86 -11.68 3.00 11.57
C TYR A 86 -10.90 3.79 10.52
N GLY A 87 -11.39 4.99 10.14
CA GLY A 87 -10.76 5.85 9.14
C GLY A 87 -9.30 6.14 9.45
N LYS A 88 -8.97 6.43 10.72
CA LYS A 88 -7.58 6.62 11.16
C LYS A 88 -6.69 5.41 10.81
N TYR A 89 -7.12 4.19 11.14
CA TYR A 89 -6.32 2.99 10.86
C TYR A 89 -6.22 2.69 9.37
N LYS A 90 -7.33 2.85 8.64
CA LYS A 90 -7.37 2.73 7.18
C LYS A 90 -6.36 3.67 6.54
N ASP A 91 -6.42 4.96 6.87
CA ASP A 91 -5.53 5.98 6.28
C ASP A 91 -4.06 5.68 6.57
N MET A 92 -3.73 5.29 7.81
CA MET A 92 -2.37 4.90 8.19
C MET A 92 -1.83 3.73 7.37
N VAL A 93 -2.63 2.68 7.19
CA VAL A 93 -2.25 1.48 6.41
C VAL A 93 -2.17 1.80 4.93
N THR A 94 -3.21 2.40 4.35
CA THR A 94 -3.28 2.71 2.92
C THR A 94 -2.16 3.66 2.51
N TYR A 95 -1.83 4.66 3.34
CA TYR A 95 -0.71 5.56 3.07
C TYR A 95 0.62 4.81 2.99
N VAL A 96 0.95 3.99 4.01
CA VAL A 96 2.22 3.26 4.03
C VAL A 96 2.26 2.20 2.94
N GLN A 97 1.15 1.52 2.68
CA GLN A 97 1.02 0.56 1.59
C GLN A 97 1.30 1.21 0.24
N LEU A 98 0.73 2.38 -0.04
CA LEU A 98 1.00 3.12 -1.28
C LEU A 98 2.49 3.49 -1.39
N LYS A 99 3.15 3.91 -0.31
CA LYS A 99 4.59 4.21 -0.33
C LYS A 99 5.45 2.98 -0.61
N ILE A 100 5.11 1.82 -0.05
CA ILE A 100 5.77 0.54 -0.36
C ILE A 100 5.58 0.18 -1.84
N LEU A 101 4.34 0.25 -2.34
CA LEU A 101 4.02 -0.05 -3.73
C LEU A 101 4.71 0.89 -4.72
N ASN A 102 4.90 2.16 -4.35
CA ASN A 102 5.65 3.11 -5.16
C ASN A 102 7.13 2.69 -5.32
N ILE A 103 7.77 2.28 -4.22
CA ILE A 103 9.18 1.85 -4.23
C ILE A 103 9.36 0.53 -4.98
N ILE A 104 8.37 -0.36 -4.93
CA ILE A 104 8.48 -1.68 -5.55
C ILE A 104 8.08 -1.63 -7.03
N GLY A 105 6.85 -1.22 -7.32
CA GLY A 105 6.15 -1.54 -8.56
C GLY A 105 5.89 -0.35 -9.49
N ASP A 106 6.20 0.88 -9.09
CA ASP A 106 5.86 2.07 -9.89
C ASP A 106 6.62 2.13 -11.22
N ARG A 107 5.90 2.27 -12.34
CA ARG A 107 6.50 2.40 -13.68
C ARG A 107 6.38 3.80 -14.30
N THR A 108 5.88 4.78 -13.56
CA THR A 108 5.78 6.15 -14.09
C THR A 108 7.18 6.71 -14.40
N LYS A 109 7.24 7.58 -15.41
CA LYS A 109 8.50 8.08 -15.99
C LYS A 109 9.45 8.67 -14.94
N GLU A 110 8.92 9.35 -13.93
CA GLU A 110 9.69 10.05 -12.90
C GLU A 110 9.77 9.30 -11.56
N ALA A 111 9.09 8.15 -11.42
CA ALA A 111 9.14 7.39 -10.17
C ALA A 111 10.50 6.73 -9.90
N ALA A 112 10.83 6.58 -8.63
CA ALA A 112 11.91 5.74 -8.17
C ALA A 112 11.35 4.38 -7.70
N SER A 113 11.65 3.31 -8.43
CA SER A 113 11.19 1.96 -8.09
C SER A 113 12.16 0.84 -8.46
N TYR A 114 11.99 -0.32 -7.81
CA TYR A 114 12.71 -1.55 -8.10
C TYR A 114 12.37 -2.10 -9.49
N TYR A 115 11.11 -1.97 -9.91
CA TYR A 115 10.71 -2.31 -11.28
C TYR A 115 11.59 -1.56 -12.30
N LYS A 116 11.66 -0.23 -12.15
CA LYS A 116 12.45 0.62 -13.06
C LYS A 116 13.94 0.38 -12.95
N PHE A 117 14.44 0.05 -11.76
CA PHE A 117 15.83 -0.37 -11.57
C PHE A 117 16.16 -1.59 -12.47
N ARG A 118 15.33 -2.64 -12.44
CA ARG A 118 15.55 -3.84 -13.27
C ARG A 118 15.49 -3.53 -14.76
N ASP A 119 14.57 -2.66 -15.17
CA ASP A 119 14.49 -2.20 -16.57
C ASP A 119 15.72 -1.37 -16.98
N ALA A 120 16.22 -0.52 -16.09
CA ALA A 120 17.41 0.29 -16.32
C ALA A 120 18.68 -0.57 -16.46
N VAL A 121 18.82 -1.63 -15.64
CA VAL A 121 19.94 -2.59 -15.74
C VAL A 121 19.94 -3.27 -17.11
N LYS A 122 18.78 -3.75 -17.57
CA LYS A 122 18.65 -4.36 -18.90
C LYS A 122 19.08 -3.39 -20.02
N LYS A 123 18.63 -2.13 -19.94
CA LYS A 123 18.99 -1.09 -20.90
C LYS A 123 20.49 -0.78 -20.87
N TYR A 124 21.09 -0.71 -19.68
CA TYR A 124 22.51 -0.45 -19.54
C TYR A 124 23.36 -1.58 -20.15
N ASN A 125 23.05 -2.83 -19.83
CA ASN A 125 23.76 -4.01 -20.35
C ASN A 125 23.68 -4.19 -21.87
N ASN A 126 22.70 -3.55 -22.53
CA ASN A 126 22.59 -3.55 -23.99
C ASN A 126 23.50 -2.53 -24.67
N ASN A 127 23.97 -1.51 -23.94
CA ASN A 127 24.64 -0.35 -24.53
C ASN A 127 26.05 -0.09 -23.96
N PHE A 128 26.38 -0.64 -22.79
CA PHE A 128 27.59 -0.31 -22.05
C PHE A 128 28.28 -1.53 -21.46
N GLU A 129 29.59 -1.41 -21.28
CA GLU A 129 30.45 -2.33 -20.53
C GLU A 129 31.12 -1.57 -19.36
N PRO A 130 31.44 -2.24 -18.24
CA PRO A 130 31.14 -3.66 -17.95
C PRO A 130 29.67 -3.90 -17.63
N LYS A 131 29.13 -5.07 -18.00
CA LYS A 131 27.75 -5.47 -17.68
C LYS A 131 27.51 -5.69 -16.18
N ILE A 132 26.30 -5.37 -15.74
CA ILE A 132 25.77 -5.70 -14.40
C ILE A 132 25.11 -7.07 -14.46
N LEU A 133 25.73 -8.07 -13.84
CA LEU A 133 25.26 -9.46 -13.87
C LEU A 133 24.29 -9.76 -12.72
N LEU A 134 22.99 -9.59 -12.97
CA LEU A 134 21.93 -10.00 -12.05
C LEU A 134 21.33 -11.34 -12.47
N ASP A 135 20.80 -12.11 -11.51
CA ASP A 135 19.97 -13.27 -11.87
C ASP A 135 18.71 -12.82 -12.60
N GLU A 136 18.22 -13.68 -13.49
CA GLU A 136 16.86 -13.55 -13.97
C GLU A 136 15.87 -13.67 -12.80
N LEU A 137 14.82 -12.85 -12.84
CA LEU A 137 13.77 -12.93 -11.84
C LEU A 137 12.99 -14.22 -12.10
N THR A 138 12.76 -15.01 -11.06
CA THR A 138 11.86 -16.16 -11.14
C THR A 138 10.46 -15.72 -11.54
N GLN A 139 9.67 -16.66 -12.07
CA GLN A 139 8.28 -16.39 -12.43
C GLN A 139 7.49 -15.81 -11.24
N ASP A 140 7.61 -16.43 -10.06
CA ASP A 140 6.96 -15.98 -8.83
C ASP A 140 7.32 -14.53 -8.46
N ILE A 141 8.59 -14.14 -8.56
CA ILE A 141 9.02 -12.77 -8.27
C ILE A 141 8.46 -11.78 -9.30
N ASN A 142 8.45 -12.15 -10.59
CA ASN A 142 7.85 -11.32 -11.64
C ASN A 142 6.35 -11.14 -11.42
N GLU A 143 5.62 -12.19 -11.05
CA GLU A 143 4.18 -12.13 -10.76
C GLU A 143 3.88 -11.22 -9.57
N LYS A 144 4.64 -11.36 -8.48
CA LYS A 144 4.56 -10.49 -7.30
C LYS A 144 4.83 -9.02 -7.65
N LEU A 145 5.89 -8.77 -8.42
CA LEU A 145 6.28 -7.43 -8.85
C LEU A 145 5.19 -6.78 -9.75
N ASN A 146 4.62 -7.55 -10.68
CA ASN A 146 3.48 -7.13 -11.50
C ASN A 146 2.21 -6.91 -10.68
N GLY A 147 1.96 -7.74 -9.66
CA GLY A 147 0.90 -7.55 -8.68
C GLY A 147 1.04 -6.21 -7.95
N CYS A 148 2.24 -5.88 -7.46
CA CYS A 148 2.52 -4.59 -6.83
C CYS A 148 2.26 -3.41 -7.79
N TYR A 149 2.66 -3.52 -9.06
CA TYR A 149 2.36 -2.49 -10.06
C TYR A 149 0.85 -2.26 -10.23
N ARG A 150 0.06 -3.34 -10.38
CA ARG A 150 -1.41 -3.24 -10.51
C ARG A 150 -2.03 -2.62 -9.26
N SER A 151 -1.65 -3.08 -8.07
CA SER A 151 -2.15 -2.52 -6.81
C SER A 151 -1.76 -1.05 -6.63
N ARG A 152 -0.55 -0.66 -7.05
CA ARG A 152 -0.13 0.76 -7.04
C ARG A 152 -1.07 1.59 -7.89
N ASN A 153 -1.30 1.18 -9.14
CA ASN A 153 -2.17 1.92 -10.05
C ASN A 153 -3.60 2.04 -9.50
N TYR A 154 -4.13 0.95 -8.94
CA TYR A 154 -5.47 0.96 -8.34
C TYR A 154 -5.56 1.90 -7.13
N LEU A 155 -4.57 1.90 -6.23
CA LEU A 155 -4.60 2.72 -5.01
C LEU A 155 -4.23 4.19 -5.24
N ALA A 156 -3.42 4.48 -6.26
CA ALA A 156 -2.95 5.85 -6.55
C ALA A 156 -3.96 6.69 -7.34
N HIS A 157 -4.99 6.07 -7.92
CA HIS A 157 -5.94 6.73 -8.81
C HIS A 157 -7.38 6.39 -8.44
N THR A 158 -8.26 7.39 -8.49
CA THR A 158 -9.72 7.14 -8.54
C THR A 158 -10.09 6.98 -10.01
N GLY A 159 -10.24 5.74 -10.47
CA GLY A 159 -10.66 5.44 -11.84
C GLY A 159 -12.16 5.58 -12.04
N ASP A 160 -12.60 5.82 -13.27
CA ASP A 160 -14.01 5.92 -13.63
C ASP A 160 -14.83 4.69 -13.25
N SER A 161 -14.19 3.50 -13.26
CA SER A 161 -14.80 2.26 -12.79
C SER A 161 -15.32 2.36 -11.35
N VAL A 162 -14.63 3.10 -10.47
CA VAL A 162 -15.10 3.35 -9.09
C VAL A 162 -16.38 4.18 -9.10
N PHE A 163 -16.46 5.21 -9.94
CA PHE A 163 -17.66 6.03 -10.05
C PHE A 163 -18.82 5.28 -10.67
N ILE A 164 -18.57 4.49 -11.73
CA ILE A 164 -19.59 3.62 -12.34
C ILE A 164 -20.16 2.67 -11.28
N SER A 165 -19.31 1.93 -10.56
CA SER A 165 -19.78 1.01 -9.52
C SER A 165 -20.50 1.73 -8.36
N GLN A 166 -20.08 2.94 -8.01
CA GLN A 166 -20.79 3.76 -7.01
C GLN A 166 -22.19 4.18 -7.49
N ILE A 167 -22.33 4.53 -8.78
CA ILE A 167 -23.63 4.88 -9.38
C ILE A 167 -24.55 3.67 -9.37
N GLU A 168 -24.06 2.50 -9.80
CA GLU A 168 -24.82 1.25 -9.82
C GLU A 168 -25.29 0.85 -8.41
N TYR A 169 -24.39 0.93 -7.41
CA TYR A 169 -24.73 0.64 -6.02
C TYR A 169 -25.81 1.59 -5.48
N ARG A 170 -25.68 2.90 -5.74
CA ARG A 170 -26.68 3.89 -5.31
C ARG A 170 -28.02 3.70 -5.99
N ARG A 171 -28.03 3.34 -7.26
CA ARG A 171 -29.26 3.04 -7.99
C ARG A 171 -29.99 1.86 -7.36
N LYS A 172 -29.26 0.77 -7.07
CA LYS A 172 -29.82 -0.40 -6.40
C LYS A 172 -30.40 -0.04 -5.02
N GLN A 173 -29.68 0.73 -4.21
CA GLN A 173 -30.20 1.21 -2.93
C GLN A 173 -31.47 2.06 -3.09
N ALA A 174 -31.53 2.93 -4.09
CA ALA A 174 -32.70 3.76 -4.34
C ALA A 174 -33.92 2.93 -4.76
N GLU A 175 -33.70 1.88 -5.57
CA GLU A 175 -34.73 0.90 -5.95
C GLU A 175 -35.25 0.13 -4.72
N GLU A 176 -34.36 -0.44 -3.90
CA GLU A 176 -34.71 -1.15 -2.66
C GLU A 176 -35.48 -0.25 -1.67
N TRP A 177 -35.05 1.00 -1.50
CA TRP A 177 -35.73 1.96 -0.64
C TRP A 177 -37.12 2.32 -1.17
N LYS A 178 -37.26 2.48 -2.49
CA LYS A 178 -38.55 2.77 -3.11
C LYS A 178 -39.52 1.61 -2.91
N GLU A 179 -39.06 0.37 -3.02
CA GLU A 179 -39.86 -0.83 -2.74
C GLU A 179 -40.29 -0.90 -1.28
N GLN A 180 -39.40 -0.59 -0.34
CA GLN A 180 -39.68 -0.67 1.11
C GLN A 180 -40.53 0.49 1.64
N SER A 181 -40.31 1.71 1.15
CA SER A 181 -40.90 2.94 1.72
C SER A 181 -41.96 3.60 0.84
N GLY A 182 -42.07 3.21 -0.43
CA GLY A 182 -42.92 3.86 -1.44
C GLY A 182 -42.40 5.24 -1.90
N LEU A 183 -41.28 5.72 -1.38
CA LEU A 183 -40.72 7.04 -1.68
C LEU A 183 -39.71 6.99 -2.83
N ASP A 184 -39.90 7.84 -3.84
CA ASP A 184 -39.00 7.96 -4.98
C ASP A 184 -37.88 8.98 -4.69
N PHE A 185 -36.81 8.50 -4.07
CA PHE A 185 -35.66 9.32 -3.67
C PHE A 185 -34.90 9.94 -4.84
N GLU A 186 -34.97 9.37 -6.04
CA GLU A 186 -34.35 9.96 -7.23
C GLU A 186 -35.06 11.26 -7.62
N LYS A 187 -36.39 11.33 -7.47
CA LYS A 187 -37.14 12.59 -7.65
C LYS A 187 -36.79 13.64 -6.60
N ILE A 188 -36.54 13.22 -5.36
CA ILE A 188 -36.21 14.12 -4.23
C ILE A 188 -34.81 14.75 -4.38
N LYS A 189 -33.89 14.06 -5.08
CA LYS A 189 -32.47 14.44 -5.21
C LYS A 189 -32.13 15.29 -6.42
N LYS A 190 -33.09 15.57 -7.31
CA LYS A 190 -32.83 16.14 -8.64
C LYS A 190 -31.94 17.40 -8.64
N ASP A 191 -32.02 18.20 -7.57
CA ASP A 191 -31.30 19.47 -7.44
C ASP A 191 -30.35 19.50 -6.23
N LYS A 192 -30.08 18.33 -5.62
CA LYS A 192 -29.35 18.22 -4.34
C LYS A 192 -28.22 17.21 -4.41
N ILE A 193 -27.05 17.60 -3.90
CA ILE A 193 -25.95 16.66 -3.64
C ILE A 193 -26.15 16.09 -2.24
N ILE A 194 -26.38 14.78 -2.15
CA ILE A 194 -26.45 14.07 -0.87
C ILE A 194 -25.08 13.53 -0.51
N VAL A 195 -24.60 13.87 0.69
CA VAL A 195 -23.39 13.35 1.29
C VAL A 195 -23.79 12.45 2.45
N ASN A 196 -23.56 11.15 2.31
CA ASN A 196 -23.80 10.20 3.39
C ASN A 196 -22.73 10.40 4.47
N LYS A 197 -23.17 10.64 5.70
CA LYS A 197 -22.31 10.68 6.89
C LYS A 197 -22.57 9.44 7.73
N TYR A 198 -21.50 8.76 8.13
CA TYR A 198 -21.57 7.55 8.94
C TYR A 198 -20.93 7.82 10.30
N ASP A 199 -21.62 7.47 11.38
CA ASP A 199 -21.06 7.56 12.74
C ASP A 199 -20.26 6.30 13.10
N TYR A 200 -20.64 5.16 12.53
CA TYR A 200 -20.05 3.84 12.77
C TYR A 200 -19.75 3.10 11.47
N VAL A 201 -18.95 2.03 11.58
CA VAL A 201 -18.71 1.07 10.51
C VAL A 201 -19.05 -0.33 10.98
N ASP A 202 -19.44 -1.14 10.01
CA ASP A 202 -19.51 -2.59 10.15
C ASP A 202 -18.15 -3.17 10.54
N ILE A 203 -18.15 -4.20 11.41
CA ILE A 203 -16.94 -4.78 11.98
C ILE A 203 -16.00 -5.38 10.91
N GLU A 204 -16.58 -5.86 9.81
CA GLU A 204 -15.88 -6.44 8.67
C GLU A 204 -14.86 -5.47 8.07
N TRP A 205 -15.15 -4.16 8.10
CA TRP A 205 -14.19 -3.16 7.63
C TRP A 205 -12.89 -3.18 8.44
N LEU A 206 -12.96 -3.42 9.75
CA LEU A 206 -11.76 -3.57 10.58
C LEU A 206 -11.04 -4.88 10.27
N PHE A 207 -11.78 -5.99 10.18
CA PHE A 207 -11.21 -7.31 9.89
C PHE A 207 -10.53 -7.37 8.53
N GLU A 208 -11.08 -6.70 7.53
CA GLU A 208 -10.50 -6.57 6.20
C GLU A 208 -9.11 -5.93 6.25
N LEU A 209 -8.87 -4.93 7.11
CA LEU A 209 -7.55 -4.31 7.27
C LEU A 209 -6.48 -5.33 7.71
N LEU A 210 -6.85 -6.24 8.63
CA LEU A 210 -5.94 -7.31 9.08
C LEU A 210 -5.67 -8.32 7.96
N ILE A 211 -6.71 -8.74 7.25
CA ILE A 211 -6.60 -9.70 6.14
C ILE A 211 -5.74 -9.14 5.00
N ILE A 212 -5.96 -7.89 4.60
CA ILE A 212 -5.17 -7.22 3.55
C ILE A 212 -3.70 -7.17 3.97
N TYR A 213 -3.41 -6.83 5.22
CA TYR A 213 -2.05 -6.79 5.71
C TYR A 213 -1.35 -8.15 5.60
N GLU A 214 -1.97 -9.21 6.13
CA GLU A 214 -1.37 -10.54 6.20
C GLU A 214 -1.15 -11.15 4.81
N ARG A 215 -2.01 -10.82 3.84
CA ARG A 215 -1.81 -11.19 2.43
C ARG A 215 -0.69 -10.40 1.76
N ALA A 216 -0.52 -9.13 2.09
CA ALA A 216 0.43 -8.25 1.42
C ALA A 216 1.87 -8.39 1.95
N ILE A 217 2.07 -8.59 3.26
CA ILE A 217 3.40 -8.59 3.86
C ILE A 217 4.36 -9.64 3.28
N PRO A 218 3.97 -10.90 2.98
CA PRO A 218 4.89 -11.89 2.42
C PRO A 218 5.39 -11.50 1.03
N ILE A 219 4.53 -10.86 0.23
CA ILE A 219 4.88 -10.34 -1.09
C ILE A 219 5.98 -9.28 -0.95
N TYR A 220 5.80 -8.31 -0.06
CA TYR A 220 6.77 -7.23 0.13
C TYR A 220 8.11 -7.75 0.67
N ILE A 221 8.08 -8.70 1.61
CA ILE A 221 9.30 -9.31 2.15
C ILE A 221 10.05 -10.11 1.07
N SER A 222 9.34 -10.88 0.25
CA SER A 222 9.92 -11.65 -0.85
C SER A 222 10.62 -10.73 -1.87
N LEU A 223 9.99 -9.62 -2.24
CA LEU A 223 10.59 -8.63 -3.15
C LEU A 223 11.76 -7.88 -2.51
N HIS A 224 11.65 -7.53 -1.23
CA HIS A 224 12.75 -6.93 -0.48
C HIS A 224 13.99 -7.84 -0.43
N GLN A 225 13.79 -9.14 -0.20
CA GLN A 225 14.88 -10.12 -0.25
C GLN A 225 15.54 -10.19 -1.63
N GLN A 226 14.75 -10.14 -2.71
CA GLN A 226 15.31 -10.09 -4.06
C GLN A 226 16.12 -8.81 -4.29
N MET A 227 15.63 -7.64 -3.87
CA MET A 227 16.38 -6.38 -3.93
C MET A 227 17.75 -6.50 -3.24
N ARG A 228 17.81 -7.16 -2.08
CA ARG A 228 19.07 -7.39 -1.35
C ARG A 228 20.02 -8.32 -2.10
N ARG A 229 19.50 -9.37 -2.74
CA ARG A 229 20.31 -10.29 -3.57
C ARG A 229 20.91 -9.53 -4.76
N ASP A 230 20.11 -8.72 -5.44
CA ASP A 230 20.58 -7.88 -6.54
C ASP A 230 21.65 -6.90 -6.06
N LEU A 231 21.47 -6.26 -4.90
CA LEU A 231 22.48 -5.35 -4.35
C LEU A 231 23.81 -6.06 -4.06
N ASN A 232 23.77 -7.25 -3.45
CA ASN A 232 24.99 -8.02 -3.19
C ASN A 232 25.76 -8.36 -4.47
N LYS A 233 25.04 -8.63 -5.57
CA LYS A 233 25.65 -8.91 -6.87
C LYS A 233 26.32 -7.68 -7.46
N ILE A 234 25.64 -6.53 -7.43
CA ILE A 234 26.20 -5.27 -7.93
C ILE A 234 27.45 -4.87 -7.15
N SER A 235 27.37 -4.94 -5.81
CA SER A 235 28.48 -4.57 -4.93
C SER A 235 29.64 -5.58 -4.94
N GLY A 236 29.47 -6.77 -5.51
CA GLY A 236 30.45 -7.87 -5.45
C GLY A 236 30.72 -8.41 -4.03
N ARG A 237 29.93 -8.00 -3.03
CA ARG A 237 30.11 -8.34 -1.62
C ARG A 237 28.78 -8.41 -0.89
N LYS A 238 28.74 -9.17 0.20
CA LYS A 238 27.57 -9.22 1.08
C LYS A 238 27.40 -7.88 1.79
N ILE A 239 26.28 -7.21 1.53
CA ILE A 239 25.91 -5.96 2.21
C ILE A 239 25.05 -6.28 3.42
N GLU A 240 25.51 -5.82 4.57
CA GLU A 240 24.73 -5.80 5.81
C GLU A 240 23.84 -4.55 5.85
N ILE A 241 22.60 -4.73 6.31
CA ILE A 241 21.68 -3.64 6.59
C ILE A 241 21.65 -3.45 8.10
N MET A 242 22.25 -2.36 8.57
CA MET A 242 22.28 -1.99 9.98
C MET A 242 21.20 -0.97 10.28
N GLN A 243 20.48 -1.15 11.39
CA GLN A 243 19.52 -0.16 11.88
C GLN A 243 20.18 0.69 12.96
N PHE A 244 20.23 2.00 12.74
CA PHE A 244 20.72 2.96 13.73
C PHE A 244 19.54 3.60 14.46
N PRO A 245 19.40 3.41 15.79
CA PRO A 245 18.32 4.01 16.54
C PRO A 245 18.57 5.51 16.72
N SER A 246 18.00 6.34 15.84
CA SER A 246 17.87 7.78 16.12
C SER A 246 16.62 8.03 16.93
N LYS A 247 16.73 8.76 18.04
CA LYS A 247 15.58 9.16 18.86
C LYS A 247 14.66 10.15 18.14
N THR A 248 15.22 10.97 17.26
CA THR A 248 14.53 12.09 16.63
C THR A 248 14.81 12.08 15.14
N LEU A 249 13.77 12.23 14.31
CA LEU A 249 13.92 12.55 12.89
C LEU A 249 14.29 14.04 12.79
N PRO A 250 15.50 14.41 12.35
CA PRO A 250 15.88 15.81 12.27
C PRO A 250 15.03 16.54 11.23
N PHE A 251 14.55 17.74 11.56
CA PHE A 251 13.73 18.52 10.64
C PHE A 251 14.50 18.96 9.39
N ASP A 252 15.83 19.03 9.45
CA ASP A 252 16.68 19.38 8.30
C ASP A 252 16.49 18.42 7.11
N PHE A 253 16.02 17.18 7.33
CA PHE A 253 15.64 16.28 6.24
C PHE A 253 14.50 16.83 5.36
N ALA A 254 13.71 17.80 5.84
CA ALA A 254 12.72 18.51 5.04
C ALA A 254 13.35 19.21 3.81
N VAL A 255 14.64 19.52 3.86
CA VAL A 255 15.38 20.07 2.72
C VAL A 255 15.33 19.16 1.49
N ILE A 256 15.28 17.84 1.67
CA ILE A 256 15.17 16.87 0.57
C ILE A 256 13.86 17.07 -0.18
N SER A 257 12.75 17.25 0.54
CA SER A 257 11.43 17.47 -0.06
C SER A 257 11.39 18.82 -0.80
N LYS A 258 11.98 19.86 -0.20
CA LYS A 258 12.12 21.18 -0.83
C LYS A 258 12.94 21.11 -2.12
N HIS A 259 14.10 20.45 -2.09
CA HIS A 259 14.94 20.26 -3.28
C HIS A 259 14.23 19.46 -4.36
N SER A 260 13.54 18.38 -4.00
CA SER A 260 12.76 17.58 -4.94
C SER A 260 11.65 18.41 -5.63
N TRP A 261 10.92 19.22 -4.85
CA TRP A 261 9.91 20.13 -5.38
C TRP A 261 10.52 21.15 -6.35
N ASP A 262 11.64 21.76 -5.98
CA ASP A 262 12.32 22.76 -6.79
C ASP A 262 12.81 22.16 -8.12
N MET A 263 13.30 20.93 -8.09
CA MET A 263 13.69 20.19 -9.31
C MET A 263 12.52 19.98 -10.27
N GLN A 264 11.34 19.61 -9.75
CA GLN A 264 10.15 19.30 -10.55
C GLN A 264 9.44 20.54 -11.12
N PHE A 265 9.33 21.61 -10.32
CA PHE A 265 8.41 22.71 -10.62
C PHE A 265 9.08 24.07 -10.84
N LYS A 266 10.25 24.35 -10.26
CA LYS A 266 10.92 25.65 -10.46
C LYS A 266 11.78 25.68 -11.71
N SER A 267 12.33 24.55 -12.12
CA SER A 267 13.24 24.45 -13.27
C SER A 267 12.58 24.59 -14.64
N LYS A 268 11.24 24.51 -14.70
CA LYS A 268 10.44 24.64 -15.94
C LYS A 268 10.10 26.09 -16.30
N LYS A 269 10.54 27.08 -15.51
CA LYS A 269 10.45 28.51 -15.85
C LYS A 269 11.71 28.96 -16.60
N LYS A 270 11.88 28.57 -17.86
CA LYS A 270 12.73 29.25 -18.86
C LYS A 270 12.18 28.97 -20.25
#